data_AF-A0A3N5RUB9-F1
#
_entry.id   AF-A0A3N5RUB9-F1
#
_cell.length_a   1.000
_cell.length_b   1.000
_cell.length_c   1.000
_cell.angle_alpha   90.00
_cell.angle_beta   90.00
_cell.angle_gamma   90.00
#
_symmetry.space_group_name_H-M   'P 1'
#
loop_
_entity.id
_entity.type
_entity.pdbx_description
1 polymer ?
#
loop_
_entity_poly.entity_id
_entity_poly.type
_entity_poly.pdbx_seq_one_letter_code
_entity_poly.pdbx_strand_id
1 'polypeptide(L)'
;MRRLVLTTVIVLLTLTGLILLYEFRYALLIFVLSLAVAAVFRPIIRRFQKAGIPNVLSIILPYILGFGILGTLLYFGGAFLLEDLRELSDEFALDYARFRQSAEDGTRLQQVIAAQLPPVEVLYESIAGEQGQA
;
A
#
# COMPACT_ATOMS: atom_id res chain seq x y z
N MET A 1 40.30 -6.56 30.24
CA MET A 1 39.40 -7.49 29.52
C MET A 1 37.91 -7.13 29.61
N ARG A 2 37.37 -6.69 30.76
CA ARG A 2 35.94 -6.29 30.91
C ARG A 2 35.41 -5.25 29.91
N ARG A 3 36.23 -4.25 29.54
CA ARG A 3 35.82 -3.20 28.58
C ARG A 3 35.58 -3.74 27.17
N LEU A 4 36.41 -4.69 26.72
CA LEU A 4 36.22 -5.35 25.43
C LEU A 4 34.94 -6.17 25.41
N VAL A 5 34.66 -6.93 26.48
CA VAL A 5 33.41 -7.69 26.60
C VAL A 5 32.19 -6.78 26.58
N LEU A 6 32.22 -5.64 27.29
CA LEU A 6 31.13 -4.67 27.29
C LEU A 6 30.86 -4.08 25.91
N THR A 7 31.91 -3.67 25.18
CA THR A 7 31.76 -3.15 23.83
C THR A 7 31.20 -4.21 22.88
N THR A 8 31.72 -5.44 22.93
CA THR A 8 31.19 -6.55 22.13
C THR A 8 29.72 -6.83 22.44
N VAL A 9 29.35 -6.88 23.73
CA VAL A 9 27.95 -7.10 24.15
C VAL A 9 27.05 -5.97 23.66
N ILE A 10 27.48 -4.70 23.75
CA ILE A 10 26.70 -3.57 23.25
C ILE A 10 26.48 -3.69 21.74
N VAL A 11 27.54 -3.97 20.97
CA VAL A 11 27.44 -4.14 19.51
C VAL A 11 26.50 -5.29 19.16
N LEU A 12 26.65 -6.44 19.84
CA LEU A 12 25.83 -7.62 19.62
C LEU A 12 24.36 -7.33 19.95
N LEU A 13 24.11 -6.63 21.05
CA LEU A 13 22.76 -6.22 21.46
C LEU A 13 22.13 -5.23 20.47
N THR A 14 22.90 -4.26 19.95
CA THR A 14 22.41 -3.37 18.89
C THR A 14 22.11 -4.11 17.59
N LEU A 15 22.96 -5.07 17.18
CA LEU A 15 22.72 -5.89 15.99
C LEU A 15 21.47 -6.76 16.17
N THR A 16 21.34 -7.42 17.31
CA THR A 16 20.15 -8.22 17.64
C THR A 16 18.90 -7.35 17.65
N GLY A 17 18.96 -6.17 18.26
CA GLY A 17 17.85 -5.20 18.23
C GLY A 17 17.47 -4.77 16.81
N LEU A 18 18.46 -4.50 15.96
CA LEU A 18 18.23 -4.11 14.56
C LEU A 18 17.61 -5.24 13.74
N ILE A 19 18.08 -6.48 13.93
CA ILE A 19 17.53 -7.67 13.25
C ILE A 19 16.09 -7.90 13.71
N LEU A 20 15.81 -7.82 15.02
CA LEU A 20 14.43 -7.89 15.52
C LEU A 20 13.58 -6.77 14.90
N LEU A 21 14.06 -5.53 14.85
CA LEU A 21 13.30 -4.43 14.28
C LEU A 21 12.97 -4.67 12.80
N TYR A 22 13.91 -5.24 12.06
CA TYR A 22 13.73 -5.58 10.65
C TYR A 22 12.70 -6.71 10.46
N GLU A 23 12.77 -7.76 11.26
CA GLU A 23 11.84 -8.89 11.19
C GLU A 23 10.44 -8.50 11.65
N PHE A 24 10.35 -7.79 12.77
CA PHE A 24 9.10 -7.31 13.35
C PHE A 24 8.61 -6.01 12.70
N ARG A 25 9.19 -5.56 11.57
CA ARG A 25 8.78 -4.31 10.91
C ARG A 25 7.27 -4.26 10.66
N TYR A 26 6.66 -5.37 10.24
CA TYR A 26 5.23 -5.45 10.02
C TYR A 26 4.43 -5.38 11.33
N ALA A 27 4.87 -6.09 12.37
CA ALA A 27 4.24 -6.03 13.68
C ALA A 27 4.33 -4.63 14.30
N LEU A 28 5.47 -3.96 14.15
CA LEU A 28 5.68 -2.58 14.56
C LEU A 28 4.80 -1.61 13.79
N LEU A 29 4.68 -1.77 12.47
CA LEU A 29 3.79 -0.95 11.66
C LEU A 29 2.34 -1.11 12.10
N ILE A 30 1.86 -2.34 12.27
CA ILE A 30 0.49 -2.60 12.74
C ILE A 30 0.29 -2.06 14.16
N PHE A 31 1.28 -2.20 15.04
CA PHE A 31 1.23 -1.67 16.40
C PHE A 31 1.16 -0.14 16.42
N VAL A 32 2.04 0.54 15.68
CA VAL A 32 2.03 2.00 15.58
C VAL A 32 0.75 2.49 14.91
N LEU A 33 0.27 1.80 13.89
CA LEU A 33 -1.00 2.11 13.24
C LEU A 33 -2.17 1.98 14.22
N SER A 34 -2.23 0.88 14.97
CA SER A 34 -3.22 0.66 16.03
C SER A 34 -3.14 1.75 17.10
N LEU A 35 -1.93 2.13 17.51
CA LEU A 35 -1.71 3.20 18.48
C LEU A 35 -2.14 4.56 17.93
N ALA A 36 -1.87 4.85 16.66
CA ALA A 36 -2.31 6.08 15.99
C ALA A 36 -3.84 6.15 15.94
N VAL A 37 -4.49 5.07 15.52
CA VAL A 37 -5.95 4.91 15.52
C VAL A 37 -6.49 5.17 16.93
N ALA A 38 -5.97 4.46 17.95
CA ALA A 38 -6.39 4.65 19.34
C ALA A 38 -6.16 6.10 19.83
N ALA A 39 -5.06 6.73 19.45
CA ALA A 39 -4.72 8.11 19.82
C ALA A 39 -5.69 9.13 19.20
N VAL A 40 -6.19 8.88 17.99
CA VAL A 40 -7.21 9.72 17.34
C VAL A 40 -8.57 9.59 18.03
N PHE A 41 -8.98 8.37 18.38
CA PHE A 41 -10.28 8.14 19.03
C PHE A 41 -10.32 8.59 20.48
N ARG A 42 -9.21 8.51 21.22
CA ARG A 42 -9.13 8.87 22.64
C ARG A 42 -9.63 10.29 22.99
N PRO A 43 -9.22 11.38 22.32
CA PRO A 43 -9.73 12.71 22.60
C PRO A 43 -11.21 12.85 22.25
N ILE A 44 -11.70 12.18 21.20
CA ILE A 44 -13.12 12.19 20.79
C ILE A 44 -13.98 11.56 21.88
N ILE A 45 -13.61 10.37 22.37
CA ILE A 45 -14.28 9.66 23.47
C ILE A 45 -14.31 10.55 24.73
N ARG A 46 -13.19 11.17 25.08
CA ARG A 46 -13.10 12.07 26.25
C ARG A 46 -13.99 13.30 26.11
N ARG A 47 -14.14 13.87 24.91
CA ARG A 47 -15.07 14.98 24.67
C ARG A 47 -16.52 14.56 24.84
N PHE A 48 -16.90 13.37 24.36
CA PHE A 48 -18.25 12.83 24.55
C PHE A 48 -18.57 12.55 26.02
N GLN A 49 -17.62 11.99 26.78
CA GLN A 49 -17.80 11.82 28.23
C GLN A 49 -17.97 13.16 28.96
N LYS A 50 -17.21 14.20 28.59
CA LYS A 50 -17.36 15.55 29.16
C LYS A 50 -18.70 16.21 28.80
N ALA A 51 -19.30 15.84 27.67
CA ALA A 51 -20.60 16.32 27.25
C ALA A 51 -21.78 15.61 27.97
N GLY A 52 -21.50 14.72 28.93
CA GLY A 52 -22.52 13.99 29.69
C GLY A 52 -23.08 12.75 28.97
N ILE A 53 -22.45 12.31 27.87
CA ILE A 53 -22.89 11.13 27.13
C ILE A 53 -22.52 9.86 27.92
N PRO A 54 -23.43 8.89 28.07
CA PRO A 54 -23.16 7.66 28.81
C PRO A 54 -21.96 6.90 28.23
N ASN A 55 -21.23 6.21 29.12
CA ASN A 55 -19.93 5.60 28.78
C ASN A 55 -19.99 4.66 27.57
N VAL A 56 -21.10 3.93 27.41
CA VAL A 56 -21.32 3.00 26.30
C VAL A 56 -21.41 3.75 24.96
N LEU A 57 -22.20 4.82 24.89
CA LEU A 57 -22.32 5.63 23.66
C LEU A 57 -20.99 6.34 23.33
N SER A 58 -20.25 6.78 24.36
CA SER A 58 -18.96 7.45 24.17
C SER A 58 -17.92 6.55 23.51
N ILE A 59 -18.05 5.21 23.58
CA ILE A 59 -17.19 4.25 22.90
C ILE A 59 -17.75 3.87 21.53
N ILE A 60 -19.04 3.56 21.45
CA ILE A 60 -19.68 3.05 20.22
C ILE A 60 -19.70 4.10 19.11
N LEU A 61 -20.08 5.34 19.44
CA LEU A 61 -20.18 6.43 18.45
C LEU A 61 -18.86 6.65 17.68
N PRO A 62 -17.71 6.88 18.35
CA PRO A 62 -16.46 7.06 17.64
C PRO A 62 -16.07 5.86 16.77
N TYR A 63 -16.35 4.62 17.21
CA TYR A 63 -16.09 3.44 16.39
C TYR A 63 -16.95 3.40 15.14
N ILE A 64 -18.26 3.65 15.25
CA ILE A 64 -19.16 3.71 14.08
C ILE A 64 -18.73 4.84 13.14
N LEU A 65 -18.39 6.01 13.67
CA LEU A 65 -17.93 7.14 12.87
C LEU A 65 -16.61 6.83 12.17
N GLY A 66 -15.67 6.20 12.88
CA GLY A 66 -14.38 5.76 12.37
C GLY A 66 -14.51 4.77 11.23
N PHE A 67 -15.25 3.67 11.46
CA PHE A 67 -15.53 2.68 10.43
C PHE A 67 -16.35 3.26 9.28
N GLY A 68 -17.28 4.17 9.55
CA GLY A 68 -18.07 4.86 8.54
C GLY A 68 -17.20 5.71 7.61
N ILE A 69 -16.28 6.50 8.17
CA ILE A 69 -15.31 7.31 7.41
C ILE A 69 -14.37 6.41 6.61
N LEU A 70 -13.82 5.36 7.23
CA LEU A 70 -12.94 4.41 6.54
C LEU A 70 -13.65 3.71 5.38
N GLY A 71 -14.88 3.24 5.62
CA GLY A 71 -15.69 2.56 4.61
C GLY A 71 -16.07 3.50 3.46
N THR A 72 -16.47 4.74 3.75
CA THR A 72 -16.73 5.74 2.69
C THR A 72 -15.47 6.12 1.92
N LEU A 73 -14.34 6.30 2.60
CA LEU A 73 -13.06 6.58 1.95
C LEU A 73 -12.62 5.44 1.04
N LEU A 74 -12.79 4.19 1.47
CA LEU A 74 -12.49 3.02 0.65
C LEU A 74 -13.46 2.86 -0.52
N TYR A 75 -14.74 3.15 -0.31
CA TYR A 75 -15.75 3.05 -1.37
C TYR A 75 -15.52 4.11 -2.46
N PHE A 76 -15.38 5.37 -2.08
CA PHE A 76 -15.14 6.47 -3.02
C PHE A 76 -13.71 6.47 -3.56
N GLY A 77 -12.72 6.29 -2.69
CA GLY A 77 -11.32 6.26 -3.08
C GLY A 77 -10.96 5.01 -3.87
N GLY A 78 -11.56 3.86 -3.56
CA GLY A 78 -11.38 2.63 -4.34
C GLY A 78 -11.95 2.76 -5.74
N ALA A 79 -13.15 3.33 -5.89
CA ALA A 79 -13.73 3.62 -7.21
C ALA A 79 -12.86 4.58 -8.02
N PHE A 80 -12.41 5.69 -7.40
CA PHE A 80 -11.54 6.66 -8.04
C PHE A 80 -10.20 6.06 -8.47
N LEU A 81 -9.56 5.29 -7.58
CA LEU A 81 -8.29 4.61 -7.87
C LEU A 81 -8.44 3.56 -8.97
N LEU A 82 -9.57 2.84 -9.02
CA LEU A 82 -9.84 1.83 -10.05
C LEU A 82 -10.14 2.47 -11.41
N GLU A 83 -10.80 3.63 -11.41
CA GLU A 83 -11.12 4.38 -12.62
C GLU A 83 -9.86 5.03 -13.20
N ASP A 84 -9.04 5.65 -12.36
CA ASP A 84 -7.72 6.15 -12.75
C ASP A 84 -6.82 5.00 -13.27
N LEU A 85 -6.82 3.83 -12.61
CA LEU A 85 -6.02 2.68 -13.08
C LEU A 85 -6.50 2.14 -14.43
N ARG A 86 -7.82 2.19 -14.68
CA ARG A 86 -8.40 1.79 -15.97
C ARG A 86 -8.04 2.79 -17.06
N GLU A 87 -8.16 4.07 -16.78
CA GLU A 87 -7.81 5.13 -17.74
C GLU A 87 -6.31 5.11 -18.06
N LEU A 88 -5.45 4.94 -17.05
CA LEU A 88 -4.01 4.73 -17.22
C LEU A 88 -3.70 3.45 -18.01
N SER A 89 -4.43 2.35 -17.80
CA SER A 89 -4.22 1.11 -18.53
C SER A 89 -4.61 1.25 -20.01
N ASP A 90 -5.73 1.89 -20.31
CA ASP A 90 -6.20 2.11 -21.69
C ASP A 90 -5.29 3.09 -22.44
N GLU A 91 -4.82 4.14 -21.77
CA GLU A 91 -3.87 5.10 -22.34
C GLU A 91 -2.50 4.44 -22.58
N PHE A 92 -2.03 3.59 -21.66
CA PHE A 92 -0.80 2.81 -21.83
C PHE A 92 -0.90 1.81 -22.98
N ALA A 93 -2.06 1.17 -23.16
CA ALA A 93 -2.32 0.26 -24.28
C ALA A 93 -2.26 0.98 -25.63
N LEU A 94 -2.87 2.16 -25.71
CA LEU A 94 -2.90 2.98 -26.91
C LEU A 94 -1.53 3.56 -27.25
N ASP A 95 -0.78 4.05 -26.26
CA ASP A 95 0.58 4.56 -26.47
C ASP A 95 1.57 3.45 -26.83
N TYR A 96 1.42 2.26 -26.25
CA TYR A 96 2.22 1.10 -26.64
C TYR A 96 1.92 0.66 -28.09
N ALA A 97 0.64 0.65 -28.49
CA ALA A 97 0.24 0.34 -29.86
C ALA A 97 0.80 1.37 -30.86
N ARG A 98 0.75 2.66 -30.53
CA ARG A 98 1.35 3.74 -31.35
C ARG A 98 2.88 3.67 -31.38
N PHE A 99 3.53 3.29 -30.28
CA PHE A 99 4.97 3.09 -30.25
C PHE A 99 5.39 1.91 -31.13
N ARG A 100 4.61 0.82 -31.13
CA ARG A 100 4.86 -0.32 -32.03
C ARG A 100 4.65 0.04 -33.49
N GLN A 101 3.62 0.82 -33.80
CA GLN A 101 3.32 1.26 -35.17
C GLN A 101 4.34 2.28 -35.69
N SER A 102 4.85 3.18 -34.84
CA SER A 102 5.93 4.11 -35.20
C SER A 102 7.33 3.47 -35.18
N ALA A 103 7.50 2.32 -34.53
CA ALA A 103 8.73 1.53 -34.59
C ALA A 103 8.92 0.81 -35.94
N GLU A 104 7.87 0.65 -36.74
CA GLU A 104 7.98 0.12 -38.12
C GLU A 104 8.62 1.14 -39.08
N ASP A 105 8.35 2.44 -38.91
CA ASP A 105 8.97 3.55 -39.66
C ASP A 105 10.27 4.10 -39.02
N GLY A 106 10.66 3.56 -37.88
CA GLY A 106 11.77 4.03 -37.05
C GLY A 106 13.13 3.37 -37.30
N THR A 107 14.17 3.90 -36.66
CA THR A 107 15.58 3.49 -36.74
C THR A 107 15.80 1.98 -36.53
N ARG A 108 16.82 1.37 -37.16
CA ARG A 108 17.16 -0.09 -37.04
C ARG A 108 17.15 -0.66 -35.61
N LEU A 109 17.48 0.14 -34.60
CA LEU A 109 17.41 -0.25 -33.18
C LEU A 109 15.97 -0.43 -32.67
N GLN A 110 15.02 0.41 -33.11
CA GLN A 110 13.60 0.28 -32.76
C GLN A 110 12.96 -0.98 -33.36
N GLN A 111 13.36 -1.38 -34.58
CA GLN A 111 12.89 -2.63 -35.21
C GLN A 111 13.37 -3.88 -34.46
N VAL A 112 14.63 -3.88 -33.98
CA VAL A 112 15.17 -5.00 -33.19
C VAL A 112 14.49 -5.10 -31.81
N ILE A 113 14.20 -3.95 -31.19
CA ILE A 113 13.49 -3.90 -29.90
C ILE A 113 12.03 -4.34 -30.10
N ALA A 114 11.33 -3.85 -31.13
CA ALA A 114 9.95 -4.24 -31.44
C ALA A 114 9.79 -5.74 -31.75
N ALA A 115 10.81 -6.37 -32.36
CA ALA A 115 10.82 -7.81 -32.63
C ALA A 115 10.95 -8.68 -31.36
N GLN A 116 11.45 -8.12 -30.25
CA GLN A 116 11.57 -8.84 -28.97
C GLN A 116 10.49 -8.49 -27.96
N LEU A 117 9.70 -7.42 -28.18
CA LEU A 117 8.63 -7.06 -27.26
C LEU A 117 7.37 -7.93 -27.51
N PRO A 118 6.89 -8.65 -26.47
CA PRO A 118 5.68 -9.44 -26.56
C PRO A 118 4.47 -8.60 -27.03
N PRO A 119 3.52 -9.21 -27.76
CA PRO A 119 2.24 -8.60 -28.05
C PRO A 119 1.52 -8.22 -26.74
N VAL A 120 0.79 -7.10 -26.75
CA VAL A 120 0.07 -6.56 -25.58
C VAL A 120 -0.92 -7.58 -25.02
N GLU A 121 -1.45 -8.43 -25.89
CA GLU A 121 -2.38 -9.51 -25.59
C GLU A 121 -1.78 -10.51 -24.60
N VAL A 122 -0.47 -10.80 -24.73
CA VAL A 122 0.26 -11.71 -23.83
C VAL A 122 0.56 -11.04 -22.48
N LEU A 123 0.74 -9.72 -22.47
CA LEU A 123 0.94 -8.94 -21.24
C LEU A 123 -0.34 -8.92 -20.40
N TYR A 124 -1.50 -8.71 -21.03
CA TYR A 124 -2.79 -8.78 -20.35
C TYR A 124 -3.07 -10.18 -19.81
N GLU A 125 -2.76 -11.24 -20.56
CA GLU A 125 -2.94 -12.63 -20.11
C GLU A 125 -2.05 -12.96 -18.90
N SER A 126 -0.81 -12.45 -18.87
CA SER A 126 0.12 -12.66 -17.76
C SER A 126 -0.22 -11.88 -16.48
N ILE A 127 -0.88 -10.72 -16.61
CA ILE A 127 -1.28 -9.87 -15.47
C ILE A 127 -2.67 -10.26 -14.95
N ALA A 128 -3.59 -10.66 -15.83
CA ALA A 128 -4.92 -11.12 -15.45
C ALA A 128 -4.90 -12.50 -14.79
N GLY A 129 -3.86 -13.31 -15.06
CA GLY A 129 -3.73 -14.67 -14.55
C GLY A 129 -4.84 -15.60 -15.07
N GLU A 130 -4.67 -16.91 -14.87
CA GLU A 130 -5.61 -17.99 -15.26
C GLU A 130 -7.08 -17.83 -14.78
N GLN A 131 -7.45 -16.75 -14.10
CA GLN A 131 -8.80 -16.50 -13.58
C GLN A 131 -9.73 -15.75 -14.55
N GLY A 132 -9.28 -15.46 -15.78
CA GLY A 132 -10.03 -14.71 -16.79
C GLY A 132 -10.69 -15.51 -17.92
N GLN A 133 -10.76 -16.84 -17.84
CA GLN A 133 -11.47 -17.66 -18.84
C GLN A 133 -12.79 -18.17 -18.25
N ALA A 134 -13.87 -17.46 -18.54
CA ALA A 134 -15.24 -17.94 -18.42
C ALA A 134 -15.80 -18.23 -19.82
#